data_AF-S5ME41-F1
#
_entry.id   AF-S5ME41-F1
#
_cell.length_a   1.000
_cell.length_b   1.000
_cell.length_c   1.000
_cell.angle_alpha   90.00
_cell.angle_beta   90.00
_cell.angle_gamma   90.00
#
_symmetry.space_group_name_H-M   'P 1'
#
loop_
_entity.id
_entity.type
_entity.pdbx_description
1 polymer ?
#
loop_
_entity_poly.entity_id
_entity_poly.type
_entity_poly.pdbx_seq_one_letter_code
_entity_poly.pdbx_strand_id
1 'polypeptide(L)'
;MTEIQASKISEFMDNLPEDIADKMFEELIAGMSLYFAIVLFGEEIEKNYEPLKLDGKSIEEIARVVKETEIGEEEVYSALMGSLQEESDAELFAEDCVQSIAFSPEYPQEVLAKLGELEIDLNDFSMNLIVTLKDEFIDFFVNDLDIIEWKNDIIDALVASWD
;
A
#
# COMPACT_ATOMS: atom_id res chain seq x y z
N MET A 1 5.62 19.05 6.47
CA MET A 1 6.03 18.92 7.89
C MET A 1 7.25 19.79 8.23
N THR A 2 7.32 20.37 9.44
CA THR A 2 8.51 21.13 9.93
C THR A 2 9.49 20.25 10.70
N GLU A 3 10.76 20.65 10.84
CA GLU A 3 11.76 19.91 11.64
C GLU A 3 11.32 19.68 13.10
N ILE A 4 10.65 20.65 13.71
CA ILE A 4 10.15 20.54 15.09
C ILE A 4 9.02 19.49 15.17
N GLN A 5 8.14 19.47 14.18
CA GLN A 5 7.07 18.47 14.10
C GLN A 5 7.65 17.07 13.90
N ALA A 6 8.61 16.92 12.97
CA ALA A 6 9.30 15.67 12.69
C ALA A 6 10.00 15.10 13.95
N SER A 7 10.73 15.96 14.68
CA SER A 7 11.40 15.55 15.92
C SER A 7 10.42 15.10 17.00
N LYS A 8 9.30 15.81 17.18
CA LYS A 8 8.31 15.48 18.22
C LYS A 8 7.50 14.24 17.90
N ILE A 9 7.12 14.04 16.63
CA ILE A 9 6.40 12.83 16.23
C ILE A 9 7.33 11.62 16.31
N SER A 10 8.59 11.73 15.87
CA SER A 10 9.59 10.67 16.03
C SER A 10 9.79 10.26 17.49
N GLU A 11 9.95 11.22 18.42
CA GLU A 11 10.05 10.91 19.86
C GLU A 11 8.79 10.20 20.39
N PHE A 12 7.61 10.59 19.90
CA PHE A 12 6.37 9.89 20.25
C PHE A 12 6.34 8.46 19.71
N MET A 13 6.73 8.27 18.45
CA MET A 13 6.78 6.96 17.79
C MET A 13 7.72 6.00 18.53
N ASP A 14 8.89 6.47 18.95
CA ASP A 14 9.88 5.67 19.70
C ASP A 14 9.36 5.19 21.08
N ASN A 15 8.32 5.84 21.60
CA ASN A 15 7.71 5.54 22.90
C ASN A 15 6.29 4.96 22.77
N LEU A 16 5.84 4.63 21.55
CA LEU A 16 4.56 3.97 21.37
C LEU A 16 4.57 2.58 22.03
N PRO A 17 3.46 2.17 22.65
CA PRO A 17 3.25 0.76 22.99
C PRO A 17 3.44 -0.12 21.76
N GLU A 18 4.10 -1.26 21.94
CA GLU A 18 4.44 -2.21 20.87
C GLU A 18 3.21 -2.61 20.05
N ASP A 19 2.08 -2.91 20.72
CA ASP A 19 0.81 -3.26 20.07
C ASP A 19 0.23 -2.15 19.20
N ILE A 20 0.47 -0.88 19.56
CA ILE A 20 0.01 0.27 18.78
C ILE A 20 0.94 0.52 17.60
N ALA A 21 2.26 0.39 17.82
CA ALA A 21 3.25 0.52 16.76
C ALA A 21 3.03 -0.56 15.69
N ASP A 22 2.90 -1.82 16.10
CA ASP A 22 2.63 -2.96 15.21
C ASP A 22 1.38 -2.73 14.38
N LYS A 23 0.26 -2.36 15.02
CA LYS A 23 -0.97 -2.04 14.29
C LYS A 23 -0.77 -0.92 13.27
N MET A 24 -0.07 0.15 13.64
CA MET A 24 0.19 1.25 12.70
C MET A 24 1.00 0.78 11.48
N PHE A 25 2.02 -0.06 11.70
CA PHE A 25 2.80 -0.64 10.61
C PHE A 25 1.94 -1.56 9.75
N GLU A 26 1.15 -2.46 10.33
CA GLU A 26 0.24 -3.35 9.59
C GLU A 26 -0.70 -2.57 8.66
N GLU A 27 -1.34 -1.51 9.17
CA GLU A 27 -2.24 -0.65 8.39
C GLU A 27 -1.52 0.05 7.24
N LEU A 28 -0.30 0.53 7.49
CA LEU A 28 0.52 1.17 6.47
C LEU A 28 0.92 0.19 5.36
N ILE A 29 1.47 -0.97 5.74
CA ILE A 29 1.90 -2.01 4.81
C ILE A 29 0.70 -2.52 3.99
N ALA A 30 -0.46 -2.72 4.62
CA ALA A 30 -1.68 -3.09 3.92
C ALA A 30 -2.12 -2.04 2.90
N GLY A 31 -2.10 -0.76 3.26
CA GLY A 31 -2.40 0.35 2.35
C GLY A 31 -1.43 0.44 1.17
N MET A 32 -0.12 0.36 1.44
CA MET A 32 0.92 0.34 0.41
C MET A 32 0.78 -0.87 -0.51
N SER A 33 0.50 -2.05 0.04
CA SER A 33 0.32 -3.29 -0.71
C SER A 33 -0.88 -3.20 -1.66
N LEU A 34 -2.00 -2.65 -1.19
CA LEU A 34 -3.19 -2.45 -2.00
C LEU A 34 -2.96 -1.44 -3.13
N TYR A 35 -2.32 -0.30 -2.82
CA TYR A 35 -1.95 0.67 -3.83
C TYR A 35 -1.03 0.06 -4.89
N PHE A 36 0.03 -0.63 -4.46
CA PHE A 36 0.99 -1.27 -5.36
C PHE A 36 0.33 -2.34 -6.25
N ALA A 37 -0.62 -3.11 -5.72
CA ALA A 37 -1.40 -4.06 -6.52
C ALA A 37 -2.27 -3.37 -7.57
N ILE A 38 -2.82 -2.18 -7.30
CA ILE A 38 -3.53 -1.39 -8.32
C ILE A 38 -2.57 -0.94 -9.42
N VAL A 39 -1.36 -0.51 -9.07
CA VAL A 39 -0.34 -0.14 -10.07
C VAL A 39 -0.03 -1.32 -11.00
N LEU A 40 0.06 -2.53 -10.44
CA LEU A 40 0.40 -3.74 -11.20
C LEU A 40 -0.76 -4.29 -12.02
N PHE A 41 -1.94 -4.40 -11.42
CA PHE A 41 -3.06 -5.17 -11.97
C PHE A 41 -4.23 -4.30 -12.43
N GLY A 42 -4.27 -3.02 -12.05
CA GLY A 42 -5.37 -2.12 -12.32
C GLY A 42 -5.72 -2.03 -13.80
N GLU A 43 -4.73 -1.91 -14.68
CA GLU A 43 -4.96 -1.86 -16.14
C GLU A 43 -5.64 -3.14 -16.66
N GLU A 44 -5.20 -4.31 -16.20
CA GLU A 44 -5.83 -5.56 -16.64
C GLU A 44 -7.23 -5.73 -16.02
N ILE A 45 -7.44 -5.29 -14.78
CA ILE A 45 -8.77 -5.28 -14.17
C ILE A 45 -9.69 -4.36 -14.97
N GLU A 46 -9.31 -3.11 -15.26
CA GLU A 46 -10.13 -2.17 -16.05
C GLU A 46 -10.51 -2.74 -17.42
N LYS A 47 -9.56 -3.38 -18.09
CA LYS A 47 -9.74 -3.97 -19.41
C LYS A 47 -10.74 -5.13 -19.42
N ASN A 48 -10.81 -5.92 -18.35
CA ASN A 48 -11.63 -7.13 -18.30
C ASN A 48 -12.92 -6.99 -17.50
N TYR A 49 -12.94 -6.12 -16.48
CA TYR A 49 -14.00 -6.06 -15.48
C TYR A 49 -15.37 -5.76 -16.11
N GLU A 50 -15.53 -4.60 -16.72
CA GLU A 50 -16.82 -4.15 -17.26
C GLU A 50 -17.31 -5.05 -18.41
N PRO A 51 -16.48 -5.44 -19.40
CA PRO A 51 -16.91 -6.34 -20.47
C PRO A 51 -17.41 -7.70 -19.95
N LEU A 52 -16.67 -8.34 -19.05
CA LEU A 52 -17.04 -9.65 -18.52
C LEU A 52 -18.25 -9.59 -17.59
N LYS A 53 -18.36 -8.52 -16.80
CA LYS A 53 -19.55 -8.26 -15.98
C LYS A 53 -20.80 -8.11 -16.84
N LEU A 54 -20.72 -7.38 -17.96
CA LEU A 54 -21.82 -7.25 -18.93
C LEU A 54 -22.18 -8.57 -19.61
N ASP A 55 -21.20 -9.44 -19.83
CA ASP A 55 -21.39 -10.81 -20.33
C ASP A 55 -21.97 -11.77 -19.27
N GLY A 56 -22.24 -11.29 -18.06
CA GLY A 56 -22.85 -12.06 -16.97
C GLY A 56 -21.87 -12.99 -16.25
N LYS A 57 -20.56 -12.70 -16.31
CA LYS A 57 -19.54 -13.41 -15.55
C LYS A 57 -19.61 -13.07 -14.06
N SER A 58 -19.29 -14.07 -13.25
CA SER A 58 -19.10 -13.90 -11.81
C SER A 58 -17.79 -13.18 -11.50
N ILE A 59 -17.70 -12.57 -10.31
CA ILE A 59 -16.48 -11.91 -9.82
C ILE A 59 -15.30 -12.88 -9.81
N GLU A 60 -15.53 -14.14 -9.42
CA GLU A 60 -14.51 -15.19 -9.41
C GLU A 60 -14.02 -15.55 -10.82
N GLU A 61 -14.91 -15.53 -11.82
CA GLU A 61 -14.52 -15.74 -13.21
C GLU A 61 -13.70 -14.56 -13.77
N ILE A 62 -14.06 -13.33 -13.40
CA ILE A 62 -13.32 -12.12 -13.78
C ILE A 62 -11.92 -12.15 -13.16
N ALA A 63 -11.83 -12.40 -11.85
CA ALA A 63 -10.56 -12.47 -11.13
C ALA A 63 -9.65 -13.56 -11.71
N ARG A 64 -10.20 -14.72 -12.09
CA ARG A 64 -9.41 -15.77 -12.77
C ARG A 64 -8.79 -15.28 -14.07
N VAL A 65 -9.52 -14.52 -14.89
CA VAL A 65 -8.98 -13.96 -16.15
C VAL A 65 -7.84 -12.97 -15.85
N VAL A 66 -8.01 -12.11 -14.85
CA VAL A 66 -6.95 -11.16 -14.44
C VAL A 66 -5.71 -11.91 -13.91
N LYS A 67 -5.89 -13.01 -13.17
CA LYS A 67 -4.78 -13.83 -12.64
C LYS A 67 -3.97 -14.54 -13.72
N GLU A 68 -4.56 -14.78 -14.89
CA GLU A 68 -3.87 -15.35 -16.06
C GLU A 68 -2.88 -14.37 -16.72
N THR A 69 -2.76 -13.13 -16.23
CA THR A 69 -1.72 -12.17 -16.62
C THR A 69 -0.31 -12.72 -16.42
N GLU A 70 0.59 -12.37 -17.35
CA GLU A 70 2.01 -12.74 -17.36
C GLU A 70 2.84 -12.07 -16.25
N ILE A 71 2.24 -11.27 -15.36
CA ILE A 71 2.96 -10.67 -14.22
C ILE A 71 3.32 -11.79 -13.24
N GLY A 72 4.57 -12.24 -13.28
CA GLY A 72 5.16 -13.21 -12.38
C GLY A 72 5.88 -12.55 -11.22
N GLU A 73 6.55 -13.39 -10.41
CA GLU A 73 7.29 -12.94 -9.23
C GLU A 73 8.43 -11.97 -9.59
N GLU A 74 9.17 -12.24 -10.67
CA GLU A 74 10.25 -11.36 -11.13
C GLU A 74 9.73 -9.97 -11.56
N GLU A 75 8.58 -9.92 -12.24
CA GLU A 75 7.94 -8.66 -12.64
C GLU A 75 7.47 -7.85 -11.42
N VAL A 76 6.88 -8.51 -10.42
CA VAL A 76 6.47 -7.87 -9.16
C VAL A 76 7.68 -7.25 -8.45
N TYR A 77 8.78 -8.01 -8.30
CA TYR A 77 9.99 -7.46 -7.67
C TYR A 77 10.62 -6.33 -8.48
N SER A 78 10.66 -6.46 -9.80
CA SER A 78 11.19 -5.41 -10.67
C SER A 78 10.40 -4.10 -10.51
N ALA A 79 9.07 -4.18 -10.48
CA ALA A 79 8.20 -3.04 -10.26
C ALA A 79 8.36 -2.46 -8.84
N LEU A 80 8.51 -3.31 -7.83
CA LEU A 80 8.70 -2.90 -6.45
C LEU A 80 10.01 -2.11 -6.28
N MET A 81 11.12 -2.67 -6.78
CA MET A 81 12.42 -2.01 -6.75
C MET A 81 12.40 -0.70 -7.54
N GLY A 82 11.76 -0.69 -8.73
CA GLY A 82 11.59 0.53 -9.52
C GLY A 82 10.73 1.61 -8.84
N SER A 83 9.93 1.26 -7.83
CA SER A 83 9.05 2.19 -7.12
C SER A 83 9.65 2.70 -5.80
N LEU A 84 10.58 1.97 -5.18
CA LEU A 84 11.01 2.23 -3.80
C LEU A 84 12.52 2.23 -3.58
N GLN A 85 13.32 1.74 -4.53
CA GLN A 85 14.77 1.56 -4.31
C GLN A 85 15.48 2.89 -4.11
N GLU A 86 15.24 3.88 -4.98
CA GLU A 86 15.81 5.21 -4.83
C GLU A 86 14.90 6.08 -3.95
N GLU A 87 15.50 7.01 -3.20
CA GLU A 87 14.75 7.92 -2.31
C GLU A 87 13.73 8.76 -3.09
N SER A 88 14.10 9.27 -4.26
CA SER A 88 13.19 10.05 -5.12
C SER A 88 12.01 9.23 -5.66
N ASP A 89 12.21 7.94 -5.93
CA ASP A 89 11.15 7.07 -6.41
C ASP A 89 10.18 6.75 -5.27
N ALA A 90 10.72 6.52 -4.06
CA ALA A 90 9.91 6.31 -2.86
C ALA A 90 9.09 7.55 -2.48
N GLU A 91 9.64 8.77 -2.66
CA GLU A 91 8.88 10.01 -2.47
C GLU A 91 7.69 10.11 -3.44
N LEU A 92 7.88 9.75 -4.71
CA LEU A 92 6.81 9.74 -5.71
C LEU A 92 5.77 8.66 -5.39
N PHE A 93 6.20 7.45 -5.06
CA PHE A 93 5.31 6.37 -4.64
C PHE A 93 4.48 6.77 -3.41
N ALA A 94 5.11 7.42 -2.43
CA ALA A 94 4.45 7.90 -1.23
C ALA A 94 3.42 9.00 -1.54
N GLU A 95 3.75 9.93 -2.44
CA GLU A 95 2.82 10.96 -2.93
C GLU A 95 1.61 10.32 -3.62
N ASP A 96 1.84 9.36 -4.52
CA ASP A 96 0.76 8.69 -5.23
C ASP A 96 -0.11 7.84 -4.30
N CYS A 97 0.50 7.20 -3.29
CA CYS A 97 -0.24 6.48 -2.24
C CYS A 97 -1.26 7.42 -1.59
N VAL A 98 -0.83 8.54 -1.00
CA VAL A 98 -1.75 9.42 -0.25
C VAL A 98 -2.77 10.16 -1.13
N GLN A 99 -2.59 10.15 -2.45
CA GLN A 99 -3.57 10.63 -3.43
C GLN A 99 -4.54 9.54 -3.88
N SER A 100 -4.20 8.26 -3.70
CA SER A 100 -5.03 7.12 -4.09
C SER A 100 -6.15 6.86 -3.08
N ILE A 101 -7.35 6.60 -3.60
CA ILE A 101 -8.49 6.18 -2.78
C ILE A 101 -8.27 4.80 -2.13
N ALA A 102 -7.35 4.00 -2.67
CA ALA A 102 -7.04 2.67 -2.16
C ALA A 102 -6.11 2.71 -0.94
N PHE A 103 -5.34 3.79 -0.78
CA PHE A 103 -4.51 3.98 0.38
C PHE A 103 -5.35 4.65 1.49
N SER A 104 -5.93 3.82 2.36
CA SER A 104 -6.76 4.30 3.48
C SER A 104 -6.39 3.60 4.79
N PRO A 105 -5.15 3.80 5.30
CA PRO A 105 -4.72 3.15 6.53
C PRO A 105 -5.55 3.61 7.74
N GLU A 106 -6.04 2.67 8.55
CA GLU A 106 -6.79 2.97 9.76
C GLU A 106 -5.87 3.16 10.98
N TYR A 107 -5.10 4.25 10.98
CA TYR A 107 -4.12 4.48 12.03
C TYR A 107 -4.74 4.52 13.45
N PRO A 108 -3.99 4.06 14.47
CA PRO A 108 -4.45 4.10 15.86
C PRO A 108 -4.84 5.50 16.33
N GLN A 109 -5.85 5.59 17.19
CA GLN A 109 -6.39 6.87 17.68
C GLN A 109 -5.36 7.70 18.43
N GLU A 110 -4.42 7.05 19.11
CA GLU A 110 -3.30 7.68 19.81
C GLU A 110 -2.38 8.43 18.84
N VAL A 111 -2.09 7.82 17.68
CA VAL A 111 -1.31 8.44 16.61
C VAL A 111 -2.09 9.63 16.05
N LEU A 112 -3.36 9.43 15.67
CA LEU A 112 -4.21 10.50 15.13
C LEU A 112 -4.36 11.69 16.09
N ALA A 113 -4.52 11.43 17.38
CA ALA A 113 -4.59 12.46 18.41
C ALA A 113 -3.27 13.24 18.51
N LYS A 114 -2.12 12.54 18.43
CA LYS A 114 -0.81 13.20 18.46
C LYS A 114 -0.56 14.05 17.22
N LEU A 115 -0.94 13.57 16.04
CA LEU A 115 -0.86 14.36 14.79
C LEU A 115 -1.70 15.63 14.91
N GLY A 116 -2.92 15.53 15.47
CA GLY A 116 -3.77 16.68 15.75
C GLY A 116 -3.16 17.68 16.75
N GLU A 117 -2.52 17.20 17.83
CA GLU A 117 -1.81 18.06 18.79
C GLU A 117 -0.64 18.82 18.15
N LEU A 118 0.07 18.16 17.23
CA LEU A 118 1.24 18.71 16.55
C LEU A 118 0.89 19.48 15.27
N GLU A 119 -0.39 19.56 14.90
CA GLU A 119 -0.87 20.15 13.64
C GLU A 119 -0.16 19.55 12.41
N ILE A 120 0.02 18.23 12.43
CA ILE A 120 0.61 17.47 11.31
C ILE A 120 -0.52 16.95 10.44
N ASP A 121 -0.43 17.20 9.14
CA ASP A 121 -1.36 16.63 8.16
C ASP A 121 -1.14 15.12 8.01
N LEU A 122 -2.23 14.36 7.88
CA LEU A 122 -2.18 12.90 7.82
C LEU A 122 -1.44 12.39 6.58
N ASN A 123 -1.57 13.09 5.46
CA ASN A 123 -0.89 12.72 4.21
C ASN A 123 0.61 13.04 4.33
N ASP A 124 0.97 14.21 4.87
CA ASP A 124 2.37 14.53 5.20
C ASP A 124 2.98 13.45 6.11
N PHE A 125 2.27 13.02 7.15
CA PHE A 125 2.73 11.97 8.06
C PHE A 125 2.93 10.64 7.32
N SER A 126 1.92 10.20 6.58
CA SER A 126 1.96 8.93 5.84
C SER A 126 3.07 8.92 4.80
N MET A 127 3.27 10.01 4.06
CA MET A 127 4.35 10.11 3.08
C MET A 127 5.73 9.94 3.72
N ASN A 128 5.99 10.65 4.82
CA ASN A 128 7.25 10.54 5.54
C ASN A 128 7.45 9.12 6.11
N LEU A 129 6.37 8.49 6.59
CA LEU A 129 6.42 7.15 7.13
C LEU A 129 6.74 6.11 6.03
N ILE A 130 6.11 6.22 4.86
CA ILE A 130 6.39 5.36 3.68
C ILE A 130 7.86 5.47 3.27
N VAL A 131 8.38 6.69 3.12
CA VAL A 131 9.79 6.91 2.72
C VAL A 131 10.74 6.36 3.78
N THR A 132 10.41 6.53 5.06
CA THR A 132 11.22 6.02 6.16
C THR A 132 11.28 4.49 6.20
N LEU A 133 10.17 3.83 5.84
CA LEU A 133 10.00 2.37 5.97
C LEU A 133 10.11 1.62 4.64
N LYS A 134 10.59 2.28 3.59
CA LYS A 134 10.64 1.71 2.25
C LYS A 134 11.47 0.43 2.19
N ASP A 135 12.55 0.36 2.97
CA ASP A 135 13.45 -0.78 3.00
C ASP A 135 12.78 -1.97 3.72
N GLU A 136 12.05 -1.73 4.81
CA GLU A 136 11.25 -2.74 5.50
C GLU A 136 10.11 -3.27 4.62
N PHE A 137 9.46 -2.42 3.83
CA PHE A 137 8.43 -2.87 2.88
C PHE A 137 9.03 -3.73 1.76
N ILE A 138 10.20 -3.34 1.24
CA ILE A 138 10.94 -4.16 0.26
C ILE A 138 11.32 -5.51 0.88
N ASP A 139 11.87 -5.50 2.09
CA ASP A 139 12.29 -6.71 2.80
C ASP A 139 11.11 -7.67 3.02
N PHE A 140 9.97 -7.15 3.46
CA PHE A 140 8.73 -7.91 3.62
C PHE A 140 8.32 -8.61 2.32
N PHE A 141 8.30 -7.89 1.19
CA PHE A 141 7.92 -8.47 -0.11
C PHE A 141 8.91 -9.52 -0.60
N VAL A 142 10.21 -9.32 -0.36
CA VAL A 142 11.26 -10.20 -0.91
C VAL A 142 11.48 -11.45 -0.05
N ASN A 143 11.38 -11.32 1.27
CA ASN A 143 11.79 -12.37 2.21
C ASN A 143 10.64 -13.03 2.95
N ASP A 144 9.55 -12.32 3.21
CA ASP A 144 8.47 -12.80 4.10
C ASP A 144 7.17 -13.13 3.36
N LEU A 145 6.91 -12.49 2.23
CA LEU A 145 5.66 -12.61 1.47
C LEU A 145 5.71 -13.75 0.44
N ASP A 146 4.72 -14.65 0.46
CA ASP A 146 4.47 -15.53 -0.69
C ASP A 146 3.79 -14.72 -1.80
N ILE A 147 4.57 -14.32 -2.81
CA ILE A 147 4.11 -13.46 -3.91
C ILE A 147 2.99 -14.11 -4.73
N ILE A 148 2.97 -15.44 -4.84
CA ILE A 148 1.94 -16.14 -5.62
C ILE A 148 0.62 -16.15 -4.85
N GLU A 149 0.67 -16.45 -3.55
CA GLU A 149 -0.49 -16.36 -2.67
C GLU A 149 -1.02 -14.93 -2.61
N TRP A 150 -0.14 -13.96 -2.34
CA TRP A 150 -0.46 -12.54 -2.32
C TRP A 150 -1.11 -12.06 -3.62
N LYS A 151 -0.52 -12.37 -4.79
CA LYS A 151 -1.08 -12.00 -6.11
C LYS A 151 -2.51 -12.54 -6.25
N ASN A 152 -2.74 -13.79 -5.86
CA ASN A 152 -4.06 -14.39 -6.01
C ASN A 152 -5.09 -13.74 -5.08
N ASP A 153 -4.73 -13.52 -3.83
CA ASP A 153 -5.64 -12.96 -2.82
C ASP A 153 -5.95 -11.49 -3.10
N ILE A 154 -4.94 -10.70 -3.47
CA ILE A 154 -5.11 -9.26 -3.71
C ILE A 154 -5.89 -8.99 -4.99
N ILE A 155 -5.73 -9.81 -6.04
CA ILE A 155 -6.55 -9.70 -7.24
C ILE A 155 -8.02 -10.04 -6.94
N ASP A 156 -8.28 -11.09 -6.13
CA ASP A 156 -9.66 -11.41 -5.74
C ASP A 156 -10.30 -10.24 -4.97
N ALA A 157 -9.56 -9.66 -4.01
CA ALA A 157 -10.02 -8.50 -3.26
C ALA A 157 -10.29 -7.29 -4.17
N LEU A 158 -9.33 -6.94 -5.04
CA LEU A 158 -9.45 -5.79 -5.94
C LEU A 158 -10.62 -5.92 -6.91
N VAL A 159 -10.79 -7.09 -7.53
CA VAL A 159 -11.90 -7.32 -8.47
C VAL A 159 -13.24 -7.29 -7.73
N ALA A 160 -13.32 -7.83 -6.51
CA ALA A 160 -14.54 -7.77 -5.70
C ALA A 160 -14.94 -6.34 -5.31
N SER A 161 -13.98 -5.43 -5.16
CA SER A 161 -14.19 -4.03 -4.77
C SER A 161 -13.99 -3.03 -5.91
N TRP A 162 -13.99 -3.48 -7.17
CA TRP A 162 -13.64 -2.61 -8.32
C TRP A 162 -14.73 -1.59 -8.70
N ASP A 163 -15.96 -1.81 -8.23
CA ASP A 163 -17.16 -0.98 -8.51
C ASP A 163 -17.26 0.32 -7.69
#